data_AF-A0ABD1XKQ7-F1
#
_entry.id   AF-A0ABD1XKQ7-F1
#
_cell.length_a   1.000
_cell.length_b   1.000
_cell.length_c   1.000
_cell.angle_alpha   90.00
_cell.angle_beta   90.00
_cell.angle_gamma   90.00
#
_symmetry.space_group_name_H-M   'P 1'
#
loop_
_entity.id
_entity.type
_entity.pdbx_description
1 polymer ?
#
loop_
_entity_poly.entity_id
_entity_poly.type
_entity_poly.pdbx_seq_one_letter_code
_entity_poly.pdbx_strand_id
1 'polypeptide(L)'
;MRVKWNIWDMIDKIEEWWPWHDQSTDGTDGSKDFNPDLNPILLVPGIGGSMLNAVDAKGKKERIWVRLFAADHEFRAKLWSFYNPETGKTESLDSNVTIEVPDDRFGLYACDILDPDIILRLDVVYYFHDFIKQLLSWGYSEGTTLFGFPYDFRQSNRLPERMQALELKLKQIYEASGGKKVDIISHSMGGLIVKNFLALYPEIFEKYVNKWIAVTVPFQGAPGFIMDCLLTGVEFVKGWQRELFIAKWSMHQLLIECPSVYELMANPLFEWNDVPELRLWHQRIGSNGESECEMERFGPKDCIGVMMAALKDNMLEYNGEQVNVPLNRDIMAWAMETFRILKTAKLPKSVTFYNVFGTELPTPMHVCYGSEGAPIQLLQDILQTEADYEFINGDATVPAESAMADELDAKARLGIPGDHRGILNDERFFRVMKSWLGCDTDPFYDPLNDYVILPTKAELEEHKRHRIMISREDDDNGSGGRVTSVNNNPDYVTDLEREYIATISSGERGSDTRAEAHAHVTRSRLSSAENKDCIEIDTVGVAEGADAERTATALDQAMAAASEEAIAANTRGKKATIIGR
;
A
#
# COMPACT_ATOMS: atom_id res chain seq x y z
N MET A 1 -6.13 55.52 -15.15
CA MET A 1 -5.51 54.62 -16.15
C MET A 1 -5.71 53.19 -15.69
N ARG A 2 -6.72 52.50 -16.23
CA ARG A 2 -6.91 51.05 -16.02
C ARG A 2 -6.23 50.36 -17.20
N VAL A 3 -5.15 49.64 -16.95
CA VAL A 3 -4.53 48.78 -17.96
C VAL A 3 -5.32 47.46 -17.94
N LYS A 4 -6.12 47.24 -18.98
CA LYS A 4 -6.70 45.92 -19.28
C LYS A 4 -5.56 45.07 -19.83
N TRP A 5 -5.18 44.02 -19.10
CA TRP A 5 -4.33 42.98 -19.66
C TRP A 5 -5.24 42.00 -20.40
N ASN A 6 -5.09 41.95 -21.73
CA ASN A 6 -5.78 41.00 -22.59
C ASN A 6 -4.99 39.69 -22.55
N ILE A 7 -5.63 38.59 -22.13
CA ILE A 7 -4.98 37.28 -21.97
C ILE A 7 -4.40 36.78 -23.31
N TRP A 8 -5.01 37.21 -24.42
CA TRP A 8 -4.57 36.90 -25.78
C TRP A 8 -3.26 37.60 -26.16
N ASP A 9 -3.03 38.85 -25.71
CA ASP A 9 -1.76 39.56 -25.97
C ASP A 9 -0.57 38.95 -25.19
N MET A 10 -0.86 38.16 -24.15
CA MET A 10 0.14 37.42 -23.37
C MET A 10 0.46 36.07 -24.02
N ILE A 11 -0.52 35.44 -24.66
CA ILE A 11 -0.36 34.19 -25.44
C ILE A 11 0.45 34.47 -26.71
N ASP A 12 0.14 35.54 -27.45
CA ASP A 12 0.87 35.91 -28.67
C ASP A 12 2.35 36.28 -28.39
N LYS A 13 2.64 36.84 -27.22
CA LYS A 13 4.02 37.14 -26.78
C LYS A 13 4.78 35.93 -26.23
N ILE A 14 4.09 34.86 -25.84
CA ILE A 14 4.71 33.59 -25.44
C ILE A 14 5.02 32.74 -26.68
N GLU A 15 4.24 32.85 -27.76
CA GLU A 15 4.52 32.18 -29.03
C GLU A 15 5.78 32.72 -29.74
N GLU A 16 6.15 33.99 -29.55
CA GLU A 16 7.38 34.57 -30.14
C GLU A 16 8.68 34.18 -29.41
N TRP A 17 8.60 33.62 -28.19
CA TRP A 17 9.76 33.25 -27.35
C TRP A 17 9.86 31.75 -27.06
N TRP A 18 9.04 30.92 -27.73
CA TRP A 18 9.02 29.47 -27.53
C TRP A 18 9.34 28.70 -28.82
N PRO A 19 10.42 27.90 -28.85
CA PRO A 19 10.74 27.07 -30.00
C PRO A 19 9.80 25.85 -29.99
N TRP A 20 8.63 25.98 -30.61
CA TRP A 20 7.92 24.79 -31.06
C TRP A 20 8.66 24.23 -32.27
N HIS A 21 9.48 23.22 -32.03
CA HIS A 21 9.73 22.06 -32.88
C HIS A 21 10.85 21.27 -32.20
N ASP A 22 10.50 20.45 -31.21
CA ASP A 22 11.14 19.15 -31.16
C ASP A 22 10.28 18.22 -32.04
N GLN A 23 10.44 18.41 -33.35
CA GLN A 23 10.34 17.30 -34.28
C GLN A 23 11.53 16.38 -33.97
N SER A 24 11.38 15.52 -32.97
CA SER A 24 11.98 14.19 -33.00
C SER A 24 10.91 13.21 -33.50
N THR A 25 10.33 13.56 -34.65
CA THR A 25 10.33 12.61 -35.77
C THR A 25 11.75 12.52 -36.33
N ASP A 26 12.70 12.13 -35.50
CA ASP A 26 13.94 11.55 -35.98
C ASP A 26 13.61 10.09 -36.23
N GLY A 27 13.34 9.81 -37.50
CA GLY A 27 13.49 8.50 -38.09
C GLY A 27 14.95 8.05 -38.07
N THR A 28 15.56 8.01 -36.90
CA THR A 28 16.70 7.17 -36.62
C THR A 28 16.18 5.92 -35.95
N ASP A 29 16.11 4.86 -36.76
CA ASP A 29 16.20 3.47 -36.37
C ASP A 29 16.75 3.29 -34.94
N GLY A 30 15.83 3.12 -34.00
CA GLY A 30 16.07 2.98 -32.58
C GLY A 30 15.45 1.69 -32.11
N SER A 31 15.87 0.57 -32.70
CA SER A 31 15.92 -0.69 -31.99
C SER A 31 16.80 -0.51 -30.75
N LYS A 32 16.28 0.13 -29.71
CA LYS A 32 16.88 0.11 -28.38
C LYS A 32 16.05 -0.87 -27.57
N ASP A 33 16.54 -2.10 -27.59
CA ASP A 33 16.38 -3.12 -26.56
C ASP A 33 14.95 -3.48 -26.15
N PHE A 34 13.99 -3.50 -27.08
CA PHE A 34 12.79 -4.32 -26.84
C PHE A 34 13.23 -5.75 -26.57
N ASN A 35 13.00 -6.21 -25.35
CA ASN A 35 13.36 -7.56 -24.96
C ASN A 35 12.10 -8.44 -25.03
N PRO A 36 11.94 -9.25 -26.09
CA PRO A 36 10.78 -10.11 -26.24
C PRO A 36 10.72 -11.19 -25.16
N ASP A 37 11.81 -11.43 -24.41
CA ASP A 37 11.89 -12.46 -23.38
C ASP A 37 11.24 -12.06 -22.05
N LEU A 38 10.97 -10.76 -21.83
CA LEU A 38 10.30 -10.27 -20.62
C LEU A 38 8.85 -10.79 -20.51
N ASN A 39 8.41 -11.08 -19.28
CA ASN A 39 7.00 -11.34 -19.01
C ASN A 39 6.21 -10.03 -19.10
N PRO A 40 4.99 -10.03 -19.64
CA PRO A 40 4.19 -8.82 -19.73
C PRO A 40 3.78 -8.29 -18.36
N ILE A 41 3.74 -6.97 -18.23
CA ILE A 41 3.30 -6.25 -17.03
C ILE A 41 1.88 -5.70 -17.20
N LEU A 42 1.08 -5.84 -16.15
CA LEU A 42 -0.19 -5.14 -15.98
C LEU A 42 -0.12 -4.19 -14.78
N LEU A 43 -0.23 -2.89 -15.03
CA LEU A 43 -0.30 -1.86 -13.99
C LEU A 43 -1.75 -1.66 -13.54
N VAL A 44 -2.03 -1.79 -12.24
CA VAL A 44 -3.35 -1.57 -11.64
C VAL A 44 -3.28 -0.37 -10.68
N PRO A 45 -3.95 0.75 -10.98
CA PRO A 45 -3.88 1.97 -10.17
C PRO A 45 -4.64 1.86 -8.85
N GLY A 46 -4.49 2.85 -7.97
CA GLY A 46 -5.23 2.99 -6.72
C GLY A 46 -6.51 3.81 -6.88
N ILE A 47 -7.18 4.09 -5.76
CA ILE A 47 -8.34 4.98 -5.72
C ILE A 47 -7.96 6.37 -6.25
N GLY A 48 -8.78 6.93 -7.14
CA GLY A 48 -8.48 8.20 -7.81
C GLY A 48 -7.33 8.16 -8.84
N GLY A 49 -6.63 7.04 -9.00
CA GLY A 49 -5.50 6.88 -9.93
C GLY A 49 -5.87 6.53 -11.36
N SER A 50 -7.15 6.67 -11.73
CA SER A 50 -7.67 6.45 -13.09
C SER A 50 -8.42 7.69 -13.54
N MET A 51 -8.22 8.12 -14.79
CA MET A 51 -9.08 9.12 -15.41
C MET A 51 -10.52 8.63 -15.54
N LEU A 52 -11.48 9.53 -15.34
CA LEU A 52 -12.90 9.31 -15.64
C LEU A 52 -13.38 10.36 -16.64
N ASN A 53 -14.09 9.88 -17.65
CA ASN A 53 -14.80 10.70 -18.63
C ASN A 53 -16.31 10.61 -18.39
N ALA A 54 -16.99 11.75 -18.44
CA ALA A 54 -18.42 11.80 -18.70
C ALA A 54 -18.66 11.58 -20.19
N VAL A 55 -19.64 10.75 -20.52
CA VAL A 55 -20.12 10.54 -21.88
C VAL A 55 -21.58 10.95 -21.94
N ASP A 56 -21.88 11.95 -22.75
CA ASP A 56 -23.27 12.43 -22.91
C ASP A 56 -24.09 11.49 -23.82
N ALA A 57 -25.41 11.74 -23.90
CA ALA A 57 -26.32 10.98 -24.77
C ALA A 57 -25.97 11.02 -26.27
N LYS A 58 -25.08 11.94 -26.71
CA LYS A 58 -24.58 12.03 -28.09
C LYS A 58 -23.23 11.35 -28.27
N GLY A 59 -22.68 10.73 -27.22
CA GLY A 59 -21.38 10.07 -27.22
C GLY A 59 -20.19 11.02 -27.07
N LYS A 60 -20.42 12.30 -26.74
CA LYS A 60 -19.31 13.25 -26.51
C LYS A 60 -18.67 12.93 -25.18
N LYS A 61 -17.35 12.70 -25.21
CA LYS A 61 -16.52 12.42 -24.04
C LYS A 61 -15.91 13.71 -23.48
N GLU A 62 -15.91 13.84 -22.16
CA GLU A 62 -15.25 14.92 -21.43
C GLU A 62 -14.57 14.38 -20.17
N ARG A 63 -13.28 14.71 -19.97
CA ARG A 63 -12.56 14.36 -18.74
C ARG A 63 -13.13 15.15 -17.57
N ILE A 64 -13.61 14.44 -16.57
CA ILE A 64 -14.18 14.99 -15.33
C ILE A 64 -13.31 14.67 -14.11
N TRP A 65 -12.44 13.68 -14.23
CA TRP A 65 -11.42 13.35 -13.24
C TRP A 65 -10.17 12.77 -13.94
N VAL A 66 -8.94 13.11 -13.58
CA VAL A 66 -8.57 14.30 -12.82
C VAL A 66 -8.59 15.49 -13.77
N ARG A 67 -9.04 16.63 -13.28
CA ARG A 67 -8.96 17.91 -13.97
C ARG A 67 -8.70 19.02 -12.96
N LEU A 68 -7.94 20.05 -13.34
CA LEU A 68 -7.76 21.25 -12.51
C LEU A 68 -8.70 22.38 -12.92
N PHE A 69 -8.94 22.57 -14.22
CA PHE A 69 -9.78 23.68 -14.67
C PHE A 69 -11.26 23.35 -14.52
N ALA A 70 -12.02 24.22 -13.84
CA ALA A 70 -13.45 24.04 -13.54
C ALA A 70 -13.77 22.70 -12.85
N ALA A 71 -12.83 22.18 -12.06
CA ALA A 71 -12.91 20.85 -11.46
C ALA A 71 -14.19 20.64 -10.64
N ASP A 72 -14.45 21.51 -9.66
CA ASP A 72 -15.62 21.38 -8.79
C ASP A 72 -16.95 21.48 -9.55
N HIS A 73 -17.05 22.44 -10.48
CA HIS A 73 -18.26 22.62 -11.29
C HIS A 73 -18.64 21.36 -12.08
N GLU A 74 -17.68 20.83 -12.84
CA GLU A 74 -17.92 19.67 -13.72
C GLU A 74 -18.07 18.37 -12.91
N PHE A 75 -17.33 18.24 -11.81
CA PHE A 75 -17.48 17.14 -10.87
C PHE A 75 -18.91 17.09 -10.29
N ARG A 76 -19.43 18.21 -9.81
CA ARG A 76 -20.79 18.28 -9.25
C ARG A 76 -21.86 18.02 -10.31
N ALA A 77 -21.65 18.54 -11.52
CA ALA A 77 -22.62 18.41 -12.60
C ALA A 77 -22.71 16.98 -13.15
N LYS A 78 -21.59 16.23 -13.18
CA LYS A 78 -21.49 14.98 -13.97
C LYS A 78 -21.04 13.75 -13.19
N LEU A 79 -20.33 13.92 -12.06
CA LEU A 79 -19.76 12.81 -11.30
C LEU A 79 -20.50 12.50 -10.00
N TRP A 80 -21.22 13.45 -9.40
CA TRP A 80 -22.11 13.13 -8.28
C TRP A 80 -23.05 11.98 -8.63
N SER A 81 -23.22 11.06 -7.68
CA SER A 81 -23.79 9.73 -7.93
C SER A 81 -24.53 9.20 -6.71
N PHE A 82 -25.46 8.27 -6.94
CA PHE A 82 -26.06 7.45 -5.88
C PHE A 82 -25.68 5.98 -6.05
N TYR A 83 -25.52 5.29 -4.93
CA TYR A 83 -25.44 3.85 -4.95
C TYR A 83 -26.82 3.23 -5.14
N ASN A 84 -26.91 2.35 -6.14
CA ASN A 84 -28.09 1.57 -6.43
C ASN A 84 -27.91 0.14 -5.87
N PRO A 85 -28.65 -0.24 -4.81
CA PRO A 85 -28.49 -1.54 -4.16
C PRO A 85 -28.99 -2.71 -5.03
N GLU A 86 -29.86 -2.46 -6.02
CA GLU A 86 -30.32 -3.50 -6.94
C GLU A 86 -29.22 -3.90 -7.94
N THR A 87 -28.43 -2.93 -8.40
CA THR A 87 -27.34 -3.16 -9.36
C THR A 87 -25.98 -3.34 -8.68
N GLY A 88 -25.85 -2.89 -7.42
CA GLY A 88 -24.59 -2.86 -6.69
C GLY A 88 -23.61 -1.79 -7.19
N LYS A 89 -24.10 -0.76 -7.90
CA LYS A 89 -23.28 0.24 -8.60
C LYS A 89 -23.55 1.65 -8.12
N THR A 90 -22.52 2.47 -8.17
CA THR A 90 -22.60 3.92 -8.04
C THR A 90 -22.92 4.53 -9.41
N GLU A 91 -24.10 5.11 -9.54
CA GLU A 91 -24.66 5.61 -10.81
C GLU A 91 -24.78 7.14 -10.77
N SER A 92 -24.41 7.82 -11.86
CA SER A 92 -24.44 9.29 -11.92
C SER A 92 -25.85 9.86 -11.73
N LEU A 93 -25.95 11.01 -11.07
CA LEU A 93 -27.24 11.70 -10.86
C LEU A 93 -27.87 12.23 -12.15
N ASP A 94 -27.05 12.60 -13.14
CA ASP A 94 -27.54 12.90 -14.48
C ASP A 94 -27.72 11.60 -15.27
N SER A 95 -28.97 11.22 -15.52
CA SER A 95 -29.33 10.03 -16.29
C SER A 95 -28.93 10.10 -17.77
N ASN A 96 -28.52 11.27 -18.26
CA ASN A 96 -28.00 11.46 -19.62
C ASN A 96 -26.47 11.30 -19.70
N VAL A 97 -25.81 11.07 -18.58
CA VAL A 97 -24.35 10.92 -18.48
C VAL A 97 -24.01 9.50 -18.03
N THR A 98 -23.13 8.85 -18.78
CA THR A 98 -22.46 7.63 -18.33
C THR A 98 -21.00 7.92 -18.05
N ILE A 99 -20.40 7.16 -17.12
CA ILE A 99 -18.99 7.32 -16.76
C ILE A 99 -18.18 6.22 -17.43
N GLU A 100 -17.14 6.62 -18.14
CA GLU A 100 -16.23 5.75 -18.86
C GLU A 100 -14.80 6.00 -18.42
N VAL A 101 -14.00 4.94 -18.36
CA VAL A 101 -12.55 5.02 -18.16
C VAL A 101 -11.87 4.89 -19.52
N PRO A 102 -10.98 5.81 -19.92
CA PRO A 102 -10.24 5.67 -21.18
C PRO A 102 -9.39 4.39 -21.23
N ASP A 103 -9.45 3.65 -22.34
CA ASP A 103 -8.61 2.46 -22.61
C ASP A 103 -7.47 2.76 -23.62
N ASP A 104 -7.28 4.04 -23.96
CA ASP A 104 -6.19 4.50 -24.82
C ASP A 104 -4.82 4.07 -24.28
N ARG A 105 -3.85 3.89 -25.20
CA ARG A 105 -2.52 3.32 -24.90
C ARG A 105 -2.64 2.04 -24.06
N PHE A 106 -3.58 1.17 -24.44
CA PHE A 106 -3.81 -0.13 -23.80
C PHE A 106 -4.12 -0.01 -22.30
N GLY A 107 -4.82 1.06 -21.91
CA GLY A 107 -5.16 1.41 -20.54
C GLY A 107 -4.10 2.25 -19.81
N LEU A 108 -2.90 2.43 -20.36
CA LEU A 108 -1.85 3.22 -19.70
C LEU A 108 -2.20 4.70 -19.67
N TYR A 109 -2.89 5.23 -20.69
CA TYR A 109 -3.20 6.66 -20.77
C TYR A 109 -3.95 7.16 -19.53
N ALA A 110 -4.95 6.40 -19.06
CA ALA A 110 -5.78 6.82 -17.94
C ALA A 110 -5.08 6.75 -16.57
N CYS A 111 -3.90 6.11 -16.46
CA CYS A 111 -3.14 6.01 -15.22
C CYS A 111 -1.68 6.50 -15.34
N ASP A 112 -1.31 7.16 -16.43
CA ASP A 112 0.01 7.74 -16.67
C ASP A 112 0.13 9.14 -16.02
N ILE A 113 -0.42 10.15 -16.68
CA ILE A 113 -0.55 11.54 -16.20
C ILE A 113 -2.04 11.85 -16.11
N LEU A 114 -2.59 12.02 -14.91
CA LEU A 114 -4.02 12.10 -14.65
C LEU A 114 -4.70 13.38 -15.19
N ASP A 115 -3.94 14.46 -15.37
CA ASP A 115 -4.38 15.68 -16.06
C ASP A 115 -3.33 16.14 -17.09
N PRO A 116 -3.37 15.60 -18.32
CA PRO A 116 -2.39 15.90 -19.37
C PRO A 116 -2.56 17.29 -19.99
N ASP A 117 -3.65 18.02 -19.70
CA ASP A 117 -3.87 19.35 -20.24
C ASP A 117 -3.03 20.42 -19.51
N ILE A 118 -2.40 20.04 -18.39
CA ILE A 118 -1.47 20.89 -17.66
C ILE A 118 -0.09 20.82 -18.31
N ILE A 119 0.30 21.93 -18.94
CA ILE A 119 1.55 22.05 -19.71
C ILE A 119 2.79 22.08 -18.80
N LEU A 120 2.65 22.56 -17.55
CA LEU A 120 3.72 22.57 -16.55
C LEU A 120 3.65 21.30 -15.69
N ARG A 121 4.76 20.58 -15.55
CA ARG A 121 4.80 19.39 -14.68
C ARG A 121 4.40 19.76 -13.24
N LEU A 122 3.29 19.19 -12.79
CA LEU A 122 2.84 19.22 -11.41
C LEU A 122 2.79 17.78 -10.91
N ASP A 123 3.72 17.37 -10.04
CA ASP A 123 3.86 15.96 -9.63
C ASP A 123 2.57 15.35 -9.06
N VAL A 124 1.65 16.17 -8.54
CA VAL A 124 0.32 15.74 -8.07
C VAL A 124 -0.52 15.04 -9.15
N VAL A 125 -0.33 15.36 -10.43
CA VAL A 125 -1.06 14.73 -11.56
C VAL A 125 -0.23 13.66 -12.27
N TYR A 126 1.06 13.53 -11.98
CA TYR A 126 1.90 12.46 -12.50
C TYR A 126 1.71 11.24 -11.59
N TYR A 127 1.24 10.13 -12.16
CA TYR A 127 0.88 8.97 -11.36
C TYR A 127 1.81 7.79 -11.62
N PHE A 128 1.60 6.98 -12.67
CA PHE A 128 2.58 5.97 -13.06
C PHE A 128 3.65 6.49 -14.03
N HIS A 129 3.61 7.75 -14.44
CA HIS A 129 4.45 8.29 -15.51
C HIS A 129 5.94 7.94 -15.43
N ASP A 130 6.57 8.27 -14.30
CA ASP A 130 8.02 8.03 -14.15
C ASP A 130 8.32 6.54 -14.06
N PHE A 131 7.44 5.73 -13.46
CA PHE A 131 7.59 4.28 -13.45
C PHE A 131 7.42 3.66 -14.85
N ILE A 132 6.45 4.13 -15.64
CA ILE A 132 6.27 3.71 -17.04
C ILE A 132 7.54 4.04 -17.84
N LYS A 133 8.12 5.24 -17.67
CA LYS A 133 9.39 5.60 -18.30
C LYS A 133 10.53 4.65 -17.92
N GLN A 134 10.62 4.27 -16.65
CA GLN A 134 11.62 3.30 -16.19
C GLN A 134 11.40 1.92 -16.82
N LEU A 135 10.16 1.41 -16.86
CA LEU A 135 9.84 0.15 -17.53
C LEU A 135 10.22 0.17 -19.02
N LEU A 136 9.87 1.24 -19.74
CA LEU A 136 10.28 1.39 -21.15
C LEU A 136 11.82 1.35 -21.30
N SER A 137 12.54 2.02 -20.38
CA SER A 137 14.02 1.99 -20.38
C SER A 137 14.62 0.61 -20.07
N TRP A 138 13.85 -0.29 -19.44
CA TRP A 138 14.25 -1.67 -19.15
C TRP A 138 13.87 -2.66 -20.27
N GLY A 139 13.32 -2.17 -21.39
CA GLY A 139 13.02 -2.98 -22.58
C GLY A 139 11.56 -3.42 -22.70
N TYR A 140 10.66 -2.89 -21.87
CA TYR A 140 9.22 -3.08 -22.03
C TYR A 140 8.67 -2.23 -23.18
N SER A 141 7.56 -2.67 -23.79
CA SER A 141 6.89 -1.98 -24.89
C SER A 141 5.38 -1.97 -24.71
N GLU A 142 4.77 -0.79 -24.85
CA GLU A 142 3.32 -0.60 -24.72
C GLU A 142 2.56 -1.49 -25.71
N GLY A 143 1.51 -2.16 -25.23
CA GLY A 143 0.66 -3.01 -26.07
C GLY A 143 1.27 -4.36 -26.46
N THR A 144 2.53 -4.62 -26.10
CA THR A 144 3.19 -5.92 -26.29
C THR A 144 3.56 -6.58 -24.96
N THR A 145 4.25 -5.82 -24.10
CA THR A 145 4.71 -6.29 -22.78
C THR A 145 4.36 -5.32 -21.64
N LEU A 146 3.75 -4.16 -21.93
CA LEU A 146 3.31 -3.20 -20.90
C LEU A 146 1.88 -2.75 -21.16
N PHE A 147 1.04 -2.87 -20.13
CA PHE A 147 -0.39 -2.61 -20.20
C PHE A 147 -0.90 -1.95 -18.91
N GLY A 148 -1.98 -1.19 -19.00
CA GLY A 148 -2.69 -0.61 -17.86
C GLY A 148 -4.07 -1.26 -17.67
N PHE A 149 -4.53 -1.30 -16.42
CA PHE A 149 -5.90 -1.66 -16.06
C PHE A 149 -6.54 -0.57 -15.19
N PRO A 150 -6.79 0.63 -15.76
CA PRO A 150 -7.53 1.68 -15.08
C PRO A 150 -8.98 1.25 -14.89
N TYR A 151 -9.64 1.78 -13.87
CA TYR A 151 -11.00 1.39 -13.51
C TYR A 151 -11.78 2.54 -12.87
N ASP A 152 -13.11 2.45 -12.89
CA ASP A 152 -13.96 3.40 -12.18
C ASP A 152 -13.83 3.18 -10.68
N PHE A 153 -13.00 4.00 -10.03
CA PHE A 153 -12.65 3.84 -8.62
C PHE A 153 -13.82 4.06 -7.67
N ARG A 154 -14.99 4.51 -8.12
CA ARG A 154 -16.19 4.65 -7.29
C ARG A 154 -16.79 3.29 -6.96
N GLN A 155 -16.69 2.32 -7.88
CA GLN A 155 -17.37 1.03 -7.76
C GLN A 155 -16.60 0.06 -6.84
N SER A 156 -17.33 -0.90 -6.27
CA SER A 156 -16.79 -1.97 -5.42
C SER A 156 -15.63 -2.73 -6.07
N ASN A 157 -14.64 -3.09 -5.26
CA ASN A 157 -13.43 -3.84 -5.62
C ASN A 157 -13.72 -5.23 -6.18
N ARG A 158 -14.90 -5.79 -5.87
CA ARG A 158 -15.38 -7.09 -6.37
C ARG A 158 -16.61 -6.99 -7.28
N LEU A 159 -16.82 -5.84 -7.92
CA LEU A 159 -17.93 -5.68 -8.88
C LEU A 159 -17.80 -6.74 -10.00
N PRO A 160 -18.84 -7.55 -10.30
CA PRO A 160 -18.73 -8.65 -11.26
C PRO A 160 -18.21 -8.24 -12.64
N GLU A 161 -18.67 -7.11 -13.19
CA GLU A 161 -18.22 -6.61 -14.48
C GLU A 161 -16.74 -6.23 -14.48
N ARG A 162 -16.22 -5.73 -13.35
CA ARG A 162 -14.80 -5.43 -13.20
C ARG A 162 -13.96 -6.71 -13.16
N MET A 163 -14.43 -7.74 -12.44
CA MET A 163 -13.75 -9.03 -12.40
C MET A 163 -13.69 -9.66 -13.80
N GLN A 164 -14.79 -9.61 -14.54
CA GLN A 164 -14.84 -10.07 -15.94
C GLN A 164 -13.91 -9.26 -16.86
N ALA A 165 -13.86 -7.93 -16.68
CA ALA A 165 -12.95 -7.08 -17.43
C ALA A 165 -11.47 -7.40 -17.14
N LEU A 166 -11.12 -7.69 -15.87
CA LEU A 166 -9.77 -8.08 -15.49
C LEU A 166 -9.39 -9.44 -16.08
N GLU A 167 -10.30 -10.43 -16.04
CA GLU A 167 -10.10 -11.71 -16.72
C GLU A 167 -9.84 -11.52 -18.22
N LEU A 168 -10.68 -10.72 -18.88
CA LEU A 168 -10.54 -10.46 -20.31
C LEU A 168 -9.20 -9.77 -20.63
N LYS A 169 -8.80 -8.79 -19.82
CA LYS A 169 -7.52 -8.09 -19.99
C LYS A 169 -6.33 -9.04 -19.82
N LEU A 170 -6.34 -9.90 -18.79
CA LEU A 170 -5.30 -10.90 -18.58
C LEU A 170 -5.19 -11.87 -19.76
N LYS A 171 -6.32 -12.32 -20.30
CA LYS A 171 -6.35 -13.17 -21.50
C LYS A 171 -5.79 -12.46 -22.73
N GLN A 172 -6.18 -11.21 -22.97
CA GLN A 172 -5.66 -10.41 -24.09
C GLN A 172 -4.15 -10.22 -24.01
N ILE A 173 -3.63 -9.93 -22.81
CA ILE A 173 -2.20 -9.79 -22.58
C ILE A 173 -1.48 -11.11 -22.83
N TYR A 174 -1.99 -12.21 -22.27
CA TYR A 174 -1.43 -13.54 -22.47
C TYR A 174 -1.33 -13.92 -23.96
N GLU A 175 -2.36 -13.61 -24.75
CA GLU A 175 -2.38 -13.83 -26.20
C GLU A 175 -1.40 -12.90 -26.94
N ALA A 176 -1.39 -11.60 -26.61
CA ALA A 176 -0.51 -10.60 -27.23
C ALA A 176 0.98 -10.87 -26.94
N SER A 177 1.30 -11.45 -25.79
CA SER A 177 2.67 -11.74 -25.36
C SER A 177 3.12 -13.17 -25.66
N GLY A 178 2.47 -13.85 -26.62
CA GLY A 178 2.91 -15.16 -27.10
C GLY A 178 2.73 -16.31 -26.10
N GLY A 179 1.74 -16.21 -25.21
CA GLY A 179 1.45 -17.22 -24.19
C GLY A 179 2.24 -17.06 -22.90
N LYS A 180 2.84 -15.89 -22.65
CA LYS A 180 3.51 -15.58 -21.38
C LYS A 180 2.51 -15.15 -20.33
N LYS A 181 2.70 -15.68 -19.13
CA LYS A 181 1.94 -15.26 -17.94
C LYS A 181 2.34 -13.84 -17.52
N VAL A 182 1.40 -13.14 -16.90
CA VAL A 182 1.46 -11.70 -16.58
C VAL A 182 2.06 -11.46 -15.20
N ASP A 183 2.93 -10.47 -15.11
CA ASP A 183 3.39 -9.87 -13.85
C ASP A 183 2.47 -8.68 -13.52
N ILE A 184 1.63 -8.81 -12.50
CA ILE A 184 0.73 -7.73 -12.06
C ILE A 184 1.48 -6.84 -11.07
N ILE A 185 1.47 -5.53 -11.29
CA ILE A 185 1.93 -4.53 -10.32
C ILE A 185 0.74 -3.68 -9.95
N SER A 186 0.29 -3.77 -8.71
CA SER A 186 -0.85 -3.01 -8.22
C SER A 186 -0.45 -2.02 -7.15
N HIS A 187 -1.06 -0.84 -7.17
CA HIS A 187 -0.84 0.21 -6.18
C HIS A 187 -2.09 0.46 -5.35
N SER A 188 -1.93 0.64 -4.04
CA SER A 188 -3.00 1.05 -3.13
C SER A 188 -4.25 0.17 -3.29
N MET A 189 -5.44 0.75 -3.42
CA MET A 189 -6.70 0.02 -3.60
C MET A 189 -6.71 -0.93 -4.82
N GLY A 190 -5.87 -0.70 -5.83
CA GLY A 190 -5.70 -1.63 -6.95
C GLY A 190 -5.31 -3.04 -6.50
N GLY A 191 -4.54 -3.15 -5.42
CA GLY A 191 -4.21 -4.44 -4.82
C GLY A 191 -5.40 -5.16 -4.21
N LEU A 192 -6.40 -4.45 -3.70
CA LEU A 192 -7.64 -5.05 -3.21
C LEU A 192 -8.48 -5.63 -4.36
N ILE A 193 -8.45 -5.02 -5.54
CA ILE A 193 -9.10 -5.56 -6.74
C ILE A 193 -8.43 -6.87 -7.15
N VAL A 194 -7.10 -6.87 -7.21
CA VAL A 194 -6.32 -8.08 -7.53
C VAL A 194 -6.55 -9.18 -6.49
N LYS A 195 -6.58 -8.86 -5.20
CA LYS A 195 -6.84 -9.82 -4.12
C LYS A 195 -8.27 -10.39 -4.17
N ASN A 196 -9.28 -9.55 -4.46
CA ASN A 196 -10.65 -10.03 -4.69
C ASN A 196 -10.72 -10.97 -5.89
N PHE A 197 -10.07 -10.62 -6.99
CA PHE A 197 -10.01 -11.48 -8.17
C PHE A 197 -9.31 -12.80 -7.89
N LEU A 198 -8.21 -12.79 -7.12
CA LEU A 198 -7.54 -14.00 -6.63
C LEU A 198 -8.48 -14.87 -5.78
N ALA A 199 -9.24 -14.27 -4.86
CA ALA A 199 -10.17 -15.00 -3.99
C ALA A 199 -11.34 -15.62 -4.76
N LEU A 200 -11.87 -14.91 -5.76
CA LEU A 200 -13.06 -15.30 -6.51
C LEU A 200 -12.75 -16.21 -7.70
N TYR A 201 -11.58 -16.04 -8.33
CA TYR A 201 -11.18 -16.73 -9.57
C TYR A 201 -9.76 -17.32 -9.49
N PRO A 202 -9.43 -18.13 -8.47
CA PRO A 202 -8.07 -18.61 -8.24
C PRO A 202 -7.49 -19.42 -9.40
N GLU A 203 -8.30 -20.23 -10.09
CA GLU A 203 -7.85 -21.02 -11.25
C GLU A 203 -7.48 -20.15 -12.45
N ILE A 204 -8.22 -19.06 -12.67
CA ILE A 204 -7.98 -18.09 -13.73
C ILE A 204 -6.72 -17.27 -13.40
N PHE A 205 -6.60 -16.86 -12.14
CA PHE A 205 -5.41 -16.19 -11.64
C PHE A 205 -4.16 -17.07 -11.83
N GLU A 206 -4.19 -18.33 -11.38
CA GLU A 206 -3.10 -19.27 -11.57
C GLU A 206 -2.75 -19.48 -13.06
N LYS A 207 -3.76 -19.52 -13.93
CA LYS A 207 -3.56 -19.73 -15.36
C LYS A 207 -2.81 -18.57 -16.01
N TYR A 208 -3.16 -17.32 -15.71
CA TYR A 208 -2.65 -16.15 -16.43
C TYR A 208 -1.59 -15.36 -15.69
N VAL A 209 -1.46 -15.48 -14.37
CA VAL A 209 -0.54 -14.66 -13.56
C VAL A 209 0.72 -15.44 -13.21
N ASN A 210 1.88 -14.81 -13.39
CA ASN A 210 3.19 -15.34 -12.98
C ASN A 210 3.63 -14.75 -11.64
N LYS A 211 3.45 -13.44 -11.50
CA LYS A 211 3.87 -12.68 -10.34
C LYS A 211 2.83 -11.64 -9.99
N TRP A 212 2.70 -11.35 -8.70
CA TRP A 212 1.99 -10.18 -8.24
C TRP A 212 2.86 -9.39 -7.26
N ILE A 213 3.08 -8.12 -7.58
CA ILE A 213 3.75 -7.14 -6.73
C ILE A 213 2.69 -6.15 -6.24
N ALA A 214 2.38 -6.20 -4.94
CA ALA A 214 1.53 -5.24 -4.27
C ALA A 214 2.38 -4.06 -3.77
N VAL A 215 1.96 -2.83 -4.04
CA VAL A 215 2.63 -1.60 -3.59
C VAL A 215 1.64 -0.77 -2.78
N THR A 216 1.99 -0.49 -1.52
CA THR A 216 1.22 0.33 -0.56
C THR A 216 -0.26 -0.08 -0.42
N VAL A 217 -0.55 -1.37 -0.54
CA VAL A 217 -1.94 -1.87 -0.58
C VAL A 217 -2.54 -1.89 0.83
N PRO A 218 -3.68 -1.21 1.09
CA PRO A 218 -4.34 -1.22 2.40
C PRO A 218 -5.13 -2.51 2.63
N PHE A 219 -4.45 -3.64 2.84
CA PHE A 219 -5.11 -4.95 2.96
C PHE A 219 -6.16 -5.02 4.06
N GLN A 220 -6.00 -4.23 5.13
CA GLN A 220 -6.96 -4.14 6.25
C GLN A 220 -7.64 -2.77 6.33
N GLY A 221 -7.47 -1.92 5.32
CA GLY A 221 -8.01 -0.56 5.25
C GLY A 221 -7.02 0.54 5.64
N ALA A 222 -7.48 1.78 5.54
CA ALA A 222 -6.76 3.00 5.90
C ALA A 222 -7.58 3.80 6.94
N PRO A 223 -7.58 3.36 8.21
CA PRO A 223 -8.63 3.67 9.18
C PRO A 223 -8.90 5.16 9.39
N GLY A 224 -7.89 5.92 9.82
CA GLY A 224 -8.07 7.31 10.21
C GLY A 224 -8.47 8.18 9.02
N PHE A 225 -7.79 7.98 7.89
CA PHE A 225 -8.05 8.73 6.67
C PHE A 225 -9.45 8.48 6.10
N ILE A 226 -9.88 7.21 6.03
CA ILE A 226 -11.17 6.85 5.42
C ILE A 226 -12.35 7.21 6.33
N MET A 227 -12.17 7.09 7.65
CA MET A 227 -13.19 7.50 8.60
C MET A 227 -13.47 9.01 8.52
N ASP A 228 -12.45 9.85 8.45
CA ASP A 228 -12.63 11.30 8.26
C ASP A 228 -13.16 11.64 6.86
N CYS A 229 -12.67 10.93 5.83
CA CYS A 229 -13.18 11.06 4.47
C CYS A 229 -14.71 10.87 4.38
N LEU A 230 -15.26 9.91 5.11
CA LEU A 230 -16.70 9.63 5.17
C LEU A 230 -17.50 10.57 6.10
N LEU A 231 -16.84 11.35 6.96
CA LEU A 231 -17.49 12.26 7.91
C LEU A 231 -17.40 13.72 7.49
N THR A 232 -16.20 14.19 7.14
CA THR A 232 -15.98 15.61 6.82
C THR A 232 -15.46 15.84 5.41
N GLY A 233 -15.12 14.76 4.68
CA GLY A 233 -14.60 14.80 3.32
C GLY A 233 -13.08 14.84 3.25
N VAL A 234 -12.54 14.83 2.03
CA VAL A 234 -11.10 14.86 1.77
C VAL A 234 -10.72 16.04 0.89
N GLU A 235 -9.55 16.61 1.14
CA GLU A 235 -8.91 17.59 0.26
C GLU A 235 -7.55 17.05 -0.20
N PHE A 236 -7.30 17.07 -1.50
CA PHE A 236 -6.05 16.56 -2.06
C PHE A 236 -4.91 17.59 -2.05
N VAL A 237 -5.21 18.88 -1.84
CA VAL A 237 -4.23 19.97 -1.85
C VAL A 237 -4.58 21.02 -0.79
N LYS A 238 -3.57 21.61 -0.14
CA LYS A 238 -3.72 22.71 0.85
C LYS A 238 -3.33 24.07 0.25
N GLY A 239 -3.86 25.16 0.80
CA GLY A 239 -3.51 26.53 0.39
C GLY A 239 -4.28 27.04 -0.84
N TRP A 240 -3.73 28.02 -1.57
CA TRP A 240 -4.41 28.70 -2.69
C TRP A 240 -4.77 27.75 -3.84
N GLN A 241 -4.03 26.66 -3.99
CA GLN A 241 -4.29 25.62 -5.00
C GLN A 241 -5.62 24.91 -4.77
N ARG A 242 -6.21 24.97 -3.56
CA ARG A 242 -7.54 24.40 -3.26
C ARG A 242 -8.62 24.82 -4.24
N GLU A 243 -8.57 26.06 -4.72
CA GLU A 243 -9.55 26.60 -5.68
C GLU A 243 -9.47 25.96 -7.08
N LEU A 244 -8.36 25.27 -7.37
CA LEU A 244 -8.16 24.50 -8.61
C LEU A 244 -8.65 23.05 -8.50
N PHE A 245 -9.05 22.60 -7.32
CA PHE A 245 -9.51 21.24 -7.09
C PHE A 245 -10.98 21.21 -6.65
N ILE A 246 -11.51 20.00 -6.54
CA ILE A 246 -12.87 19.75 -6.06
C ILE A 246 -12.96 20.14 -4.59
N ALA A 247 -14.03 20.85 -4.22
CA ALA A 247 -14.23 21.28 -2.84
C ALA A 247 -14.39 20.06 -1.91
N LYS A 248 -13.89 20.16 -0.68
CA LYS A 248 -13.96 19.08 0.33
C LYS A 248 -15.35 18.48 0.45
N TRP A 249 -16.36 19.34 0.55
CA TRP A 249 -17.75 18.92 0.68
C TRP A 249 -18.29 18.30 -0.61
N SER A 250 -17.99 18.86 -1.78
CA SER A 250 -18.37 18.25 -3.06
C SER A 250 -17.84 16.83 -3.18
N MET A 251 -16.57 16.61 -2.78
CA MET A 251 -15.94 15.31 -2.76
C MET A 251 -16.63 14.37 -1.75
N HIS A 252 -16.88 14.82 -0.51
CA HIS A 252 -17.62 14.05 0.50
C HIS A 252 -18.93 13.47 -0.05
N GLN A 253 -19.73 14.33 -0.72
CA GLN A 253 -21.03 13.95 -1.28
C GLN A 253 -20.94 12.86 -2.35
N LEU A 254 -19.82 12.74 -3.07
CA LEU A 254 -19.56 11.60 -3.96
C LEU A 254 -19.15 10.35 -3.15
N LEU A 255 -18.17 10.52 -2.26
CA LEU A 255 -17.49 9.39 -1.63
C LEU A 255 -18.39 8.59 -0.68
N ILE A 256 -19.39 9.23 -0.06
CA ILE A 256 -20.38 8.56 0.78
C ILE A 256 -21.27 7.56 0.00
N GLU A 257 -21.32 7.69 -1.33
CA GLU A 257 -22.06 6.79 -2.23
C GLU A 257 -21.13 5.87 -3.04
N CYS A 258 -19.85 5.78 -2.68
CA CYS A 258 -18.85 4.94 -3.36
C CYS A 258 -18.52 3.68 -2.52
N PRO A 259 -18.92 2.46 -2.96
CA PRO A 259 -18.57 1.22 -2.27
C PRO A 259 -17.10 0.99 -2.03
N SER A 260 -16.24 1.46 -2.94
CA SER A 260 -14.79 1.36 -2.79
C SER A 260 -14.27 2.04 -1.53
N VAL A 261 -14.88 3.15 -1.10
CA VAL A 261 -14.46 3.91 0.09
C VAL A 261 -14.79 3.12 1.36
N TYR A 262 -15.95 2.49 1.41
CA TYR A 262 -16.35 1.63 2.53
C TYR A 262 -15.46 0.38 2.63
N GLU A 263 -15.01 -0.15 1.50
CA GLU A 263 -14.06 -1.27 1.45
C GLU A 263 -12.64 -0.89 1.88
N LEU A 264 -12.35 0.39 2.09
CA LEU A 264 -11.10 0.89 2.67
C LEU A 264 -11.23 1.25 4.17
N MET A 265 -12.42 1.12 4.77
CA MET A 265 -12.59 1.31 6.21
C MET A 265 -11.74 0.29 6.99
N ALA A 266 -11.48 0.58 8.26
CA ALA A 266 -10.82 -0.37 9.15
C ALA A 266 -11.55 -1.71 9.16
N ASN A 267 -10.87 -2.79 8.76
CA ASN A 267 -11.47 -4.11 8.76
C ASN A 267 -11.85 -4.52 10.20
N PRO A 268 -13.14 -4.68 10.53
CA PRO A 268 -13.59 -5.03 11.86
C PRO A 268 -13.39 -6.52 12.20
N LEU A 269 -12.91 -7.31 11.23
CA LEU A 269 -12.56 -8.73 11.38
C LEU A 269 -11.06 -8.95 11.58
N PHE A 270 -10.25 -7.88 11.52
CA PHE A 270 -8.81 -7.92 11.71
C PHE A 270 -8.42 -7.60 13.15
N GLU A 271 -7.40 -8.30 13.66
CA GLU A 271 -6.87 -8.12 15.00
C GLU A 271 -5.73 -7.09 14.98
N TRP A 272 -6.11 -5.81 15.02
CA TRP A 272 -5.17 -4.68 15.07
C TRP A 272 -4.34 -4.69 16.36
N ASN A 273 -3.05 -4.36 16.26
CA ASN A 273 -2.19 -4.13 17.42
C ASN A 273 -2.56 -2.84 18.15
N ASP A 274 -2.78 -1.77 17.37
CA ASP A 274 -3.40 -0.55 17.85
C ASP A 274 -4.80 -0.46 17.23
N VAL A 275 -5.85 -0.55 18.03
CA VAL A 275 -7.22 -0.65 17.48
C VAL A 275 -7.63 0.73 16.98
N PRO A 276 -7.98 0.92 15.68
CA PRO A 276 -8.35 2.23 15.19
C PRO A 276 -9.66 2.70 15.84
N GLU A 277 -9.70 3.97 16.23
CA GLU A 277 -10.80 4.54 17.02
C GLU A 277 -11.32 5.84 16.40
N LEU A 278 -12.65 6.00 16.44
CA LEU A 278 -13.28 7.32 16.44
C LEU A 278 -13.27 7.83 17.87
N ARG A 279 -12.65 8.98 18.10
CA ARG A 279 -12.60 9.64 19.40
C ARG A 279 -13.38 10.95 19.35
N LEU A 280 -14.17 11.19 20.38
CA LEU A 280 -15.11 12.29 20.42
C LEU A 280 -15.06 12.98 21.77
N TRP A 281 -14.68 14.25 21.80
CA TRP A 281 -14.92 15.10 22.96
C TRP A 281 -16.38 15.52 22.97
N HIS A 282 -17.20 14.90 23.81
CA HIS A 282 -18.64 15.10 23.83
C HIS A 282 -19.06 15.84 25.10
N GLN A 283 -19.92 16.84 24.95
CA GLN A 283 -20.53 17.55 26.06
C GLN A 283 -21.75 16.78 26.57
N ARG A 284 -21.64 16.21 27.77
CA ARG A 284 -22.76 15.54 28.46
C ARG A 284 -23.30 16.43 29.57
N ILE A 285 -24.62 16.47 29.70
CA ILE A 285 -25.26 17.12 30.86
C ILE A 285 -25.39 16.06 31.95
N GLY A 286 -24.62 16.22 33.02
CA GLY A 286 -24.64 15.36 34.19
C GLY A 286 -26.00 15.38 34.90
N SER A 287 -26.23 14.39 35.76
CA SER A 287 -27.49 14.25 36.54
C SER A 287 -27.74 15.41 37.51
N ASN A 288 -26.69 16.16 37.85
CA ASN A 288 -26.68 17.39 38.63
C ASN A 288 -26.97 18.65 37.80
N GLY A 289 -27.10 18.54 36.48
CA GLY A 289 -27.26 19.67 35.56
C GLY A 289 -25.96 20.39 35.18
N GLU A 290 -24.80 19.89 35.62
CA GLU A 290 -23.49 20.41 35.21
C GLU A 290 -23.07 19.80 33.87
N SER A 291 -22.35 20.59 33.06
CA SER A 291 -21.79 20.10 31.82
C SER A 291 -20.46 19.40 32.11
N GLU A 292 -20.36 18.12 31.79
CA GLU A 292 -19.13 17.35 31.82
C GLU A 292 -18.65 17.09 30.39
N CYS A 293 -17.36 17.27 30.14
CA CYS A 293 -16.72 16.94 28.89
C CYS A 293 -15.86 15.70 29.09
N GLU A 294 -16.13 14.64 28.33
CA GLU A 294 -15.36 13.40 28.37
C GLU A 294 -15.01 12.97 26.94
N MET A 295 -13.85 12.35 26.78
CA MET A 295 -13.46 11.71 25.53
C MET A 295 -14.08 10.32 25.44
N GLU A 296 -15.04 10.16 24.54
CA GLU A 296 -15.59 8.87 24.16
C GLU A 296 -14.73 8.24 23.06
N ARG A 297 -14.60 6.90 23.08
CA ARG A 297 -13.79 6.14 22.12
C ARG A 297 -14.60 4.99 21.53
N PHE A 298 -14.57 4.86 20.22
CA PHE A 298 -15.37 3.88 19.49
C PHE A 298 -14.47 3.12 18.51
N GLY A 299 -14.34 1.81 18.70
CA GLY A 299 -13.62 0.95 17.76
C GLY A 299 -14.37 0.73 16.43
N PRO A 300 -13.83 -0.06 15.49
CA PRO A 300 -14.35 -0.16 14.12
C PRO A 300 -15.81 -0.61 13.98
N LYS A 301 -16.32 -1.40 14.94
CA LYS A 301 -17.73 -1.83 14.95
C LYS A 301 -18.64 -0.79 15.59
N ASP A 302 -18.15 -0.13 16.63
CA ASP A 302 -18.96 0.77 17.47
C ASP A 302 -19.06 2.17 16.85
N CYS A 303 -18.06 2.60 16.08
CA CYS A 303 -18.03 3.92 15.45
C CYS A 303 -19.15 4.10 14.40
N ILE A 304 -19.64 3.01 13.82
CA ILE A 304 -20.73 3.02 12.82
C ILE A 304 -21.96 3.75 13.36
N GLY A 305 -22.36 3.48 14.62
CA GLY A 305 -23.53 4.12 15.22
C GLY A 305 -23.38 5.64 15.32
N VAL A 306 -22.17 6.10 15.65
CA VAL A 306 -21.83 7.52 15.73
C VAL A 306 -21.86 8.16 14.35
N MET A 307 -21.22 7.52 13.35
CA MET A 307 -21.19 8.02 11.97
C MET A 307 -22.60 8.12 11.38
N MET A 308 -23.44 7.11 11.61
CA MET A 308 -24.84 7.13 11.20
C MET A 308 -25.63 8.29 11.83
N ALA A 309 -25.39 8.58 13.11
CA ALA A 309 -26.05 9.68 13.80
C ALA A 309 -25.54 11.05 13.33
N ALA A 310 -24.25 11.16 13.01
CA ALA A 310 -23.65 12.37 12.47
C ALA A 310 -24.21 12.70 11.08
N LEU A 311 -24.32 11.71 10.21
CA LEU A 311 -24.75 11.85 8.81
C LEU A 311 -26.28 11.74 8.61
N LYS A 312 -27.07 11.62 9.69
CA LYS A 312 -28.52 11.33 9.58
C LYS A 312 -29.30 12.38 8.78
N ASP A 313 -28.87 13.64 8.86
CA ASP A 313 -29.49 14.80 8.20
C ASP A 313 -28.59 15.34 7.06
N ASN A 314 -27.62 14.54 6.60
CA ASN A 314 -26.75 14.94 5.50
C ASN A 314 -27.57 15.05 4.19
N MET A 315 -27.47 16.21 3.54
CA MET A 315 -28.23 16.54 2.34
C MET A 315 -27.32 17.07 1.23
N LEU A 316 -27.65 16.67 0.01
CA LEU A 316 -27.08 17.10 -1.25
C LEU A 316 -28.06 18.02 -1.96
N GLU A 317 -27.64 19.24 -2.31
CA GLU A 317 -28.42 20.11 -3.19
C GLU A 317 -28.06 19.83 -4.65
N TYR A 318 -28.99 19.26 -5.41
CA TYR A 318 -28.83 18.92 -6.82
C TYR A 318 -30.02 19.41 -7.63
N ASN A 319 -29.77 20.22 -8.68
CA ASN A 319 -30.80 20.83 -9.53
C ASN A 319 -31.91 21.60 -8.77
N GLY A 320 -31.57 22.19 -7.62
CA GLY A 320 -32.50 22.93 -6.77
C GLY A 320 -33.37 22.05 -5.86
N GLU A 321 -33.15 20.73 -5.86
CA GLU A 321 -33.76 19.78 -4.94
C GLU A 321 -32.77 19.36 -3.85
N GLN A 322 -33.28 19.12 -2.64
CA GLN A 322 -32.50 18.60 -1.52
C GLN A 322 -32.69 17.07 -1.48
N VAL A 323 -31.60 16.32 -1.57
CA VAL A 323 -31.60 14.86 -1.55
C VAL A 323 -30.82 14.35 -0.34
N ASN A 324 -31.40 13.44 0.42
CA ASN A 324 -30.73 12.86 1.58
C ASN A 324 -29.64 11.88 1.13
N VAL A 325 -28.45 12.02 1.72
CA VAL A 325 -27.28 11.16 1.50
C VAL A 325 -26.69 10.72 2.85
N PRO A 326 -27.44 9.94 3.65
CA PRO A 326 -26.93 9.44 4.92
C PRO A 326 -25.82 8.40 4.69
N LEU A 327 -25.17 7.97 5.77
CA LEU A 327 -24.26 6.82 5.70
C LEU A 327 -25.02 5.58 5.17
N ASN A 328 -24.59 5.07 4.02
CA ASN A 328 -25.30 4.02 3.30
C ASN A 328 -25.08 2.62 3.92
N ARG A 329 -26.16 2.02 4.44
CA ARG A 329 -26.12 0.71 5.11
C ARG A 329 -25.89 -0.45 4.13
N ASP A 330 -26.42 -0.35 2.92
CA ASP A 330 -26.29 -1.41 1.92
C ASP A 330 -24.85 -1.51 1.43
N ILE A 331 -24.20 -0.36 1.23
CA ILE A 331 -22.77 -0.30 0.92
C ILE A 331 -21.94 -0.89 2.06
N MET A 332 -22.26 -0.56 3.32
CA MET A 332 -21.53 -1.09 4.47
C MET A 332 -21.68 -2.61 4.60
N ALA A 333 -22.88 -3.16 4.35
CA ALA A 333 -23.09 -4.60 4.29
C ALA A 333 -22.27 -5.25 3.16
N TRP A 334 -22.20 -4.58 2.00
CA TRP A 334 -21.39 -5.02 0.86
C TRP A 334 -19.90 -5.06 1.18
N ALA A 335 -19.37 -4.03 1.82
CA ALA A 335 -17.97 -3.92 2.23
C ALA A 335 -17.58 -4.96 3.28
N MET A 336 -18.47 -5.21 4.26
CA MET A 336 -18.28 -6.30 5.23
C MET A 336 -18.12 -7.66 4.54
N GLU A 337 -18.89 -7.92 3.48
CA GLU A 337 -18.73 -9.15 2.70
C GLU A 337 -17.43 -9.16 1.90
N THR A 338 -16.99 -8.01 1.36
CA THR A 338 -15.67 -7.88 0.74
C THR A 338 -14.55 -8.27 1.70
N PHE A 339 -14.59 -7.83 2.97
CA PHE A 339 -13.59 -8.24 3.97
C PHE A 339 -13.58 -9.75 4.22
N ARG A 340 -14.77 -10.41 4.21
CA ARG A 340 -14.85 -11.87 4.34
C ARG A 340 -14.24 -12.60 3.15
N ILE A 341 -14.50 -12.12 1.94
CA ILE A 341 -13.96 -12.69 0.69
C ILE A 341 -12.44 -12.53 0.65
N LEU A 342 -11.90 -11.36 1.01
CA LEU A 342 -10.46 -11.13 1.02
C LEU A 342 -9.71 -12.12 1.92
N LYS A 343 -10.32 -12.57 3.02
CA LYS A 343 -9.76 -13.58 3.94
C LYS A 343 -9.69 -14.99 3.34
N THR A 344 -10.47 -15.29 2.29
CA THR A 344 -10.45 -16.61 1.65
C THR A 344 -9.38 -16.72 0.56
N ALA A 345 -8.73 -15.61 0.19
CA ALA A 345 -7.68 -15.57 -0.82
C ALA A 345 -6.53 -16.52 -0.45
N LYS A 346 -6.12 -17.35 -1.40
CA LYS A 346 -4.96 -18.25 -1.26
C LYS A 346 -4.10 -18.15 -2.50
N LEU A 347 -2.83 -17.82 -2.32
CA LEU A 347 -1.89 -17.72 -3.42
C LEU A 347 -1.63 -19.12 -4.02
N PRO A 348 -1.78 -19.34 -5.33
CA PRO A 348 -1.38 -20.58 -5.97
C PRO A 348 0.14 -20.75 -5.90
N LYS A 349 0.64 -21.98 -5.68
CA LYS A 349 2.08 -22.26 -5.54
C LYS A 349 2.92 -21.87 -6.75
N SER A 350 2.30 -21.77 -7.92
CA SER A 350 2.96 -21.40 -9.17
C SER A 350 3.08 -19.88 -9.36
N VAL A 351 2.48 -19.07 -8.49
CA VAL A 351 2.51 -17.60 -8.54
C VAL A 351 3.42 -17.07 -7.44
N THR A 352 4.33 -16.15 -7.80
CA THR A 352 5.16 -15.46 -6.82
C THR A 352 4.49 -14.16 -6.36
N PHE A 353 4.43 -13.92 -5.05
CA PHE A 353 3.90 -12.69 -4.49
C PHE A 353 5.00 -11.87 -3.79
N TYR A 354 4.98 -10.56 -3.99
CA TYR A 354 5.82 -9.60 -3.30
C TYR A 354 4.97 -8.45 -2.78
N ASN A 355 5.37 -7.87 -1.65
CA ASN A 355 4.70 -6.74 -1.03
C ASN A 355 5.70 -5.61 -0.75
N VAL A 356 5.42 -4.41 -1.24
CA VAL A 356 6.12 -3.17 -0.91
C VAL A 356 5.16 -2.30 -0.11
N PHE A 357 5.57 -1.81 1.05
CA PHE A 357 4.76 -0.91 1.87
C PHE A 357 5.57 0.30 2.30
N GLY A 358 4.91 1.43 2.54
CA GLY A 358 5.59 2.63 2.96
C GLY A 358 5.76 2.72 4.47
N THR A 359 6.84 3.39 4.90
CA THR A 359 7.22 3.55 6.31
C THR A 359 7.71 4.97 6.61
N GLU A 360 8.01 5.22 7.88
CA GLU A 360 8.63 6.44 8.43
C GLU A 360 7.80 7.72 8.32
N LEU A 361 6.53 7.62 7.91
CA LEU A 361 5.62 8.75 7.93
C LEU A 361 4.51 8.59 8.98
N PRO A 362 4.19 9.67 9.72
CA PRO A 362 3.02 9.71 10.58
C PRO A 362 1.76 9.44 9.75
N THR A 363 1.07 8.35 10.07
CA THR A 363 -0.08 7.88 9.30
C THR A 363 -1.34 7.83 10.16
N PRO A 364 -2.44 8.50 9.77
CA PRO A 364 -3.66 8.60 10.57
C PRO A 364 -4.22 7.23 10.96
N MET A 365 -4.30 6.98 12.27
CA MET A 365 -4.84 5.75 12.83
C MET A 365 -6.16 5.97 13.56
N HIS A 366 -6.18 6.95 14.46
CA HIS A 366 -7.39 7.40 15.16
C HIS A 366 -7.81 8.76 14.64
N VAL A 367 -9.11 9.01 14.64
CA VAL A 367 -9.70 10.32 14.30
C VAL A 367 -10.32 10.91 15.55
N CYS A 368 -10.02 12.17 15.83
CA CYS A 368 -10.48 12.89 16.99
C CYS A 368 -11.32 14.10 16.56
N TYR A 369 -12.51 14.25 17.15
CA TYR A 369 -13.38 15.41 16.93
C TYR A 369 -13.69 16.16 18.23
N GLY A 370 -13.68 17.48 18.13
CA GLY A 370 -13.85 18.39 19.28
C GLY A 370 -12.60 18.47 20.17
N SER A 371 -12.69 19.25 21.24
CA SER A 371 -11.67 19.34 22.28
C SER A 371 -12.32 19.59 23.64
N GLU A 372 -11.55 19.49 24.73
CA GLU A 372 -12.05 19.82 26.08
C GLU A 372 -12.61 21.27 26.15
N GLY A 373 -12.01 22.22 25.43
CA GLY A 373 -12.46 23.61 25.37
C GLY A 373 -13.56 23.88 24.35
N ALA A 374 -13.80 22.96 23.42
CA ALA A 374 -14.83 23.05 22.37
C ALA A 374 -15.39 21.65 22.06
N PRO A 375 -16.17 21.06 22.98
CA PRO A 375 -16.73 19.73 22.78
C PRO A 375 -17.88 19.75 21.77
N ILE A 376 -18.07 18.61 21.11
CA ILE A 376 -19.22 18.34 20.27
C ILE A 376 -20.47 18.28 21.15
N GLN A 377 -21.54 18.96 20.75
CA GLN A 377 -22.83 18.98 21.47
C GLN A 377 -23.83 18.05 20.80
N LEU A 378 -23.93 18.15 19.47
CA LEU A 378 -24.74 17.28 18.65
C LEU A 378 -23.82 16.50 17.72
N LEU A 379 -24.06 15.20 17.55
CA LEU A 379 -23.22 14.37 16.66
C LEU A 379 -23.21 14.88 15.21
N GLN A 380 -24.23 15.64 14.79
CA GLN A 380 -24.28 16.28 13.47
C GLN A 380 -23.22 17.38 13.31
N ASP A 381 -22.77 17.98 14.42
CA ASP A 381 -21.76 19.04 14.40
C ASP A 381 -20.39 18.51 13.97
N ILE A 382 -20.15 17.18 14.06
CA ILE A 382 -18.93 16.52 13.56
C ILE A 382 -18.62 16.95 12.12
N LEU A 383 -19.64 17.01 11.26
CA LEU A 383 -19.50 17.33 9.83
C LEU A 383 -18.95 18.75 9.57
N GLN A 384 -19.01 19.63 10.58
CA GLN A 384 -18.55 21.03 10.51
C GLN A 384 -17.22 21.26 11.22
N THR A 385 -16.62 20.21 11.78
CA THR A 385 -15.34 20.29 12.50
C THR A 385 -14.17 19.83 11.65
N GLU A 386 -12.97 20.26 12.04
CA GLU A 386 -11.73 19.67 11.52
C GLU A 386 -11.34 18.48 12.40
N ALA A 387 -10.95 17.39 11.76
CA ALA A 387 -10.43 16.22 12.45
C ALA A 387 -8.99 16.46 12.92
N ASP A 388 -8.73 16.09 14.16
CA ASP A 388 -7.38 15.82 14.64
C ASP A 388 -7.07 14.32 14.46
N TYR A 389 -5.79 13.97 14.30
CA TYR A 389 -5.39 12.57 14.16
C TYR A 389 -4.33 12.20 15.18
N GLU A 390 -4.39 10.95 15.60
CA GLU A 390 -3.24 10.26 16.17
C GLU A 390 -2.65 9.31 15.15
N PHE A 391 -1.32 9.26 15.14
CA PHE A 391 -0.56 8.69 14.04
C PHE A 391 0.24 7.47 14.48
N ILE A 392 0.35 6.49 13.58
CA ILE A 392 1.29 5.38 13.68
C ILE A 392 2.22 5.38 12.46
N ASN A 393 3.20 4.47 12.45
CA ASN A 393 4.11 4.33 11.31
C ASN A 393 3.37 3.83 10.05
N GLY A 394 3.66 4.43 8.91
CA GLY A 394 3.11 4.06 7.61
C GLY A 394 3.58 5.02 6.52
N ASP A 395 2.73 5.27 5.53
CA ASP A 395 3.03 6.05 4.33
C ASP A 395 2.25 7.39 4.23
N ALA A 396 1.80 7.89 5.38
CA ALA A 396 0.89 9.03 5.54
C ALA A 396 -0.58 8.78 5.13
N THR A 397 -0.90 7.64 4.53
CA THR A 397 -2.29 7.23 4.19
C THR A 397 -2.66 5.89 4.81
N VAL A 398 -1.83 4.88 4.62
CA VAL A 398 -2.04 3.49 5.02
C VAL A 398 -1.04 3.12 6.11
N PRO A 399 -1.52 2.68 7.29
CA PRO A 399 -0.64 2.12 8.30
C PRO A 399 0.22 0.97 7.76
N ALA A 400 1.49 0.93 8.15
CA ALA A 400 2.38 -0.17 7.77
C ALA A 400 1.80 -1.53 8.22
N GLU A 401 1.16 -1.58 9.39
CA GLU A 401 0.46 -2.79 9.87
C GLU A 401 -0.62 -3.28 8.88
N SER A 402 -1.45 -2.38 8.36
CA SER A 402 -2.48 -2.72 7.37
C SER A 402 -1.85 -3.20 6.07
N ALA A 403 -0.79 -2.53 5.62
CA ALA A 403 -0.11 -2.87 4.38
C ALA A 403 0.66 -4.19 4.42
N MET A 404 1.17 -4.59 5.59
CA MET A 404 1.83 -5.89 5.78
C MET A 404 0.85 -7.05 6.00
N ALA A 405 -0.39 -6.76 6.43
CA ALA A 405 -1.40 -7.76 6.76
C ALA A 405 -2.10 -8.33 5.50
N ASP A 406 -1.31 -8.73 4.51
CA ASP A 406 -1.78 -9.31 3.25
C ASP A 406 -2.33 -10.74 3.40
N GLU A 407 -1.94 -11.47 4.44
CA GLU A 407 -2.35 -12.86 4.70
C GLU A 407 -2.01 -13.84 3.54
N LEU A 408 -0.97 -13.53 2.76
CA LEU A 408 -0.47 -14.37 1.67
C LEU A 408 0.96 -14.85 1.96
N ASP A 409 1.36 -15.93 1.30
CA ASP A 409 2.74 -16.43 1.34
C ASP A 409 3.60 -15.56 0.42
N ALA A 410 4.15 -14.47 0.99
CA ALA A 410 4.96 -13.51 0.25
C ALA A 410 6.41 -13.99 0.19
N LYS A 411 6.99 -13.94 -1.01
CA LYS A 411 8.42 -14.20 -1.18
C LYS A 411 9.27 -13.12 -0.49
N ALA A 412 8.79 -11.89 -0.47
CA ALA A 412 9.36 -10.81 0.33
C ALA A 412 8.32 -9.73 0.64
N ARG A 413 8.53 -9.08 1.80
CA ARG A 413 7.86 -7.84 2.19
C ARG A 413 8.93 -6.77 2.41
N LEU A 414 8.78 -5.62 1.78
CA LEU A 414 9.79 -4.56 1.79
C LEU A 414 9.19 -3.22 2.22
N GLY A 415 9.73 -2.66 3.31
CA GLY A 415 9.41 -1.30 3.74
C GLY A 415 10.26 -0.27 2.99
N ILE A 416 9.62 0.70 2.34
CA ILE A 416 10.30 1.85 1.73
C ILE A 416 9.84 3.12 2.44
N PRO A 417 10.74 3.86 3.13
CA PRO A 417 10.39 5.16 3.71
C PRO A 417 9.87 6.12 2.65
N GLY A 418 8.66 6.64 2.78
CA GLY A 418 8.09 7.52 1.76
C GLY A 418 6.58 7.63 1.82
N ASP A 419 6.06 8.65 1.13
CA ASP A 419 4.61 8.87 1.06
C ASP A 419 3.94 7.90 0.11
N HIS A 420 2.66 7.65 0.40
CA HIS A 420 1.83 6.64 -0.24
C HIS A 420 1.95 6.61 -1.78
N ARG A 421 1.94 7.79 -2.42
CA ARG A 421 2.09 7.91 -3.88
C ARG A 421 3.53 8.10 -4.31
N GLY A 422 4.32 8.84 -3.54
CA GLY A 422 5.72 9.16 -3.85
C GLY A 422 6.63 7.94 -3.99
N ILE A 423 6.30 6.83 -3.31
CA ILE A 423 7.02 5.55 -3.48
C ILE A 423 7.06 5.09 -4.94
N LEU A 424 6.02 5.37 -5.74
CA LEU A 424 6.00 5.02 -7.17
C LEU A 424 7.05 5.77 -8.01
N ASN A 425 7.64 6.85 -7.47
CA ASN A 425 8.68 7.64 -8.09
C ASN A 425 10.03 7.55 -7.33
N ASP A 426 10.16 6.61 -6.39
CA ASP A 426 11.35 6.46 -5.58
C ASP A 426 12.43 5.63 -6.31
N GLU A 427 13.68 6.07 -6.28
CA GLU A 427 14.80 5.34 -6.90
C GLU A 427 14.99 3.95 -6.30
N ARG A 428 14.74 3.79 -5.00
CA ARG A 428 14.79 2.51 -4.29
C ARG A 428 13.71 1.58 -4.80
N PHE A 429 12.49 2.09 -4.99
CA PHE A 429 11.39 1.34 -5.59
C PHE A 429 11.77 0.88 -6.99
N PHE A 430 12.31 1.76 -7.83
CA PHE A 430 12.76 1.39 -9.17
C PHE A 430 13.83 0.29 -9.16
N ARG A 431 14.81 0.37 -8.25
CA ARG A 431 15.86 -0.65 -8.11
C ARG A 431 15.27 -2.01 -7.73
N VAL A 432 14.36 -2.04 -6.75
CA VAL A 432 13.67 -3.26 -6.31
C VAL A 432 12.84 -3.86 -7.43
N MET A 433 12.05 -3.03 -8.14
CA MET A 433 11.24 -3.49 -9.28
C MET A 433 12.11 -4.08 -10.38
N LYS A 434 13.23 -3.43 -10.72
CA LYS A 434 14.15 -3.92 -11.74
C LYS A 434 14.68 -5.32 -11.40
N SER A 435 15.04 -5.56 -10.14
CA SER A 435 15.47 -6.88 -9.65
C SER A 435 14.34 -7.91 -9.66
N TRP A 436 13.18 -7.61 -9.06
CA TRP A 436 12.06 -8.55 -8.97
C TRP A 436 11.43 -8.88 -10.33
N LEU A 437 11.55 -7.99 -11.33
CA LEU A 437 11.14 -8.23 -12.71
C LEU A 437 12.20 -9.00 -13.53
N GLY A 438 13.38 -9.27 -12.97
CA GLY A 438 14.47 -9.96 -13.67
C GLY A 438 15.10 -9.12 -14.77
N CYS A 439 14.97 -7.80 -14.69
CA CYS A 439 15.56 -6.84 -15.62
C CYS A 439 16.94 -6.35 -15.17
N ASP A 440 17.39 -6.76 -13.98
CA ASP A 440 18.71 -6.42 -13.46
C ASP A 440 19.77 -7.43 -13.92
N THR A 441 20.97 -6.91 -14.19
CA THR A 441 22.14 -7.69 -14.58
C THR A 441 23.17 -7.79 -13.46
N ASP A 442 22.96 -7.11 -12.33
CA ASP A 442 23.84 -7.20 -11.17
C ASP A 442 23.57 -8.49 -10.37
N PRO A 443 24.46 -9.50 -10.43
CA PRO A 443 24.26 -10.76 -9.74
C PRO A 443 24.48 -10.65 -8.22
N PHE A 444 24.95 -9.50 -7.73
CA PHE A 444 25.25 -9.27 -6.31
C PHE A 444 24.17 -8.44 -5.61
N TYR A 445 23.21 -7.88 -6.34
CA TYR A 445 22.13 -7.11 -5.73
C TYR A 445 21.03 -8.03 -5.21
N ASP A 446 20.85 -8.03 -3.89
CA ASP A 446 19.68 -8.62 -3.23
C ASP A 446 18.91 -7.53 -2.48
N PRO A 447 17.67 -7.21 -2.88
CA PRO A 447 16.85 -6.21 -2.19
C PRO A 447 16.52 -6.61 -0.74
N LEU A 448 16.73 -7.86 -0.33
CA LEU A 448 16.55 -8.28 1.06
C LEU A 448 17.76 -7.94 1.94
N ASN A 449 18.95 -7.78 1.37
CA ASN A 449 20.17 -7.46 2.11
C ASN A 449 20.30 -5.95 2.36
N ASP A 450 19.72 -5.11 1.49
CA ASP A 450 19.79 -3.65 1.59
C ASP A 450 18.71 -3.06 2.53
N TYR A 451 17.75 -3.86 3.03
CA TYR A 451 16.61 -3.39 3.81
C TYR A 451 16.25 -4.33 4.98
N VAL A 452 15.83 -3.75 6.10
CA VAL A 452 15.35 -4.51 7.27
C VAL A 452 13.96 -5.08 6.97
N ILE A 453 13.86 -6.39 6.84
CA ILE A 453 12.58 -7.11 6.67
C ILE A 453 11.97 -7.36 8.05
N LEU A 454 10.81 -6.77 8.31
CA LEU A 454 10.04 -7.06 9.53
C LEU A 454 9.06 -8.21 9.26
N PRO A 455 9.17 -9.35 9.96
CA PRO A 455 8.19 -10.42 9.85
C PRO A 455 6.83 -9.98 10.41
N THR A 456 5.74 -10.50 9.86
CA THR A 456 4.40 -10.26 10.41
C THR A 456 4.28 -10.87 11.80
N LYS A 457 3.31 -10.41 12.60
CA LYS A 457 3.05 -10.98 13.93
C LYS A 457 2.74 -12.49 13.86
N ALA A 458 2.03 -12.95 12.83
CA ALA A 458 1.72 -14.37 12.65
C ALA A 458 2.99 -15.19 12.39
N GLU A 459 3.86 -14.71 11.50
CA GLU A 459 5.17 -15.32 11.21
C GLU A 459 6.06 -15.27 12.46
N LEU A 460 6.08 -14.17 13.19
CA LEU A 460 6.82 -14.02 14.44
C LEU A 460 6.31 -15.00 15.53
N GLU A 461 4.99 -15.18 15.67
CA GLU A 461 4.39 -16.12 16.63
C GLU A 461 4.53 -17.58 16.21
N GLU A 462 4.54 -17.89 14.92
CA GLU A 462 4.93 -19.21 14.40
C GLU A 462 6.41 -19.49 14.67
N HIS A 463 7.27 -18.49 14.48
CA HIS A 463 8.70 -18.57 14.73
C HIS A 463 9.02 -18.71 16.24
N LYS A 464 8.28 -18.01 17.11
CA LYS A 464 8.38 -18.14 18.58
C LYS A 464 7.96 -19.52 19.09
N ARG A 465 7.01 -20.19 18.44
CA ARG A 465 6.49 -21.52 18.84
C ARG A 465 7.51 -22.65 18.71
N HIS A 466 8.62 -22.43 18.00
CA HIS A 466 9.66 -23.44 17.74
C HIS A 466 10.92 -23.32 18.64
N ARG A 467 10.94 -22.49 19.71
CA ARG A 467 12.18 -22.14 20.44
C ARG A 467 12.53 -22.97 21.69
N ILE A 468 13.84 -23.24 21.86
CA ILE A 468 14.53 -23.55 23.13
C ILE A 468 15.36 -22.30 23.51
N MET A 469 15.24 -21.82 24.75
CA MET A 469 16.01 -20.66 25.27
C MET A 469 17.27 -21.11 26.00
N ILE A 470 18.42 -20.46 25.75
CA ILE A 470 19.65 -20.58 26.56
C ILE A 470 20.09 -19.18 26.97
N SER A 471 20.13 -18.89 28.27
CA SER A 471 20.66 -17.64 28.81
C SER A 471 22.12 -17.81 29.25
N ARG A 472 22.92 -16.74 29.09
CA ARG A 472 24.29 -16.63 29.60
C ARG A 472 24.38 -15.31 30.39
N GLU A 473 24.65 -15.40 31.69
CA GLU A 473 25.01 -14.22 32.51
C GLU A 473 26.53 -14.12 32.55
N ASP A 474 27.05 -12.92 32.34
CA ASP A 474 28.46 -12.61 32.52
C ASP A 474 28.74 -12.35 34.01
N ASP A 475 29.57 -13.20 34.61
CA ASP A 475 30.16 -12.93 35.92
C ASP A 475 31.30 -11.91 35.75
N ASP A 476 31.25 -10.84 36.53
CA ASP A 476 32.12 -9.64 36.51
C ASP A 476 33.60 -9.87 36.88
N ASN A 477 34.12 -11.08 36.65
CA ASN A 477 35.53 -11.41 36.89
C ASN A 477 36.05 -12.40 35.83
N GLY A 478 36.37 -11.89 34.63
CA GLY A 478 37.55 -12.26 33.84
C GLY A 478 37.86 -13.74 33.53
N SER A 479 36.95 -14.68 33.74
CA SER A 479 37.18 -16.10 33.40
C SER A 479 35.88 -16.80 33.01
N GLY A 480 35.69 -16.97 31.69
CA GLY A 480 34.84 -17.97 31.03
C GLY A 480 33.46 -18.26 31.64
N GLY A 481 32.44 -17.54 31.19
CA GLY A 481 31.03 -17.79 31.57
C GLY A 481 30.58 -19.22 31.22
N ARG A 482 29.86 -19.86 32.16
CA ARG A 482 29.40 -21.27 32.09
C ARG A 482 27.88 -21.33 31.90
N VAL A 483 27.42 -22.11 30.92
CA VAL A 483 25.99 -22.36 30.62
C VAL A 483 25.32 -23.13 31.78
N THR A 484 24.18 -22.66 32.28
CA THR A 484 23.52 -23.22 33.48
C THR A 484 22.22 -24.00 33.23
N SER A 485 21.57 -23.96 32.05
CA SER A 485 20.50 -24.92 31.72
C SER A 485 20.16 -25.03 30.24
N VAL A 486 19.86 -26.24 29.76
CA VAL A 486 19.27 -26.54 28.45
C VAL A 486 17.92 -27.22 28.70
N ASN A 487 16.83 -26.63 28.23
CA ASN A 487 15.50 -27.22 28.35
C ASN A 487 15.29 -28.22 27.19
N ASN A 488 15.51 -29.51 27.44
CA ASN A 488 15.23 -30.57 26.46
C ASN A 488 13.77 -31.00 26.57
N ASN A 489 12.94 -30.65 25.59
CA ASN A 489 11.68 -31.35 25.36
C ASN A 489 11.98 -32.53 24.40
N PRO A 490 11.84 -33.81 24.81
CA PRO A 490 12.47 -34.93 24.11
C PRO A 490 11.63 -35.55 22.99
N ASP A 491 10.51 -34.96 22.58
CA ASP A 491 9.68 -35.54 21.54
C ASP A 491 9.91 -34.83 20.19
N TYR A 492 10.19 -35.65 19.18
CA TYR A 492 10.47 -35.35 17.76
C TYR A 492 11.95 -35.14 17.39
N VAL A 493 12.64 -36.27 17.20
CA VAL A 493 13.86 -36.36 16.39
C VAL A 493 13.45 -36.47 14.92
N THR A 494 13.59 -35.39 14.17
CA THR A 494 13.81 -35.42 12.72
C THR A 494 15.00 -34.52 12.41
N ASP A 495 15.99 -35.05 11.69
CA ASP A 495 17.16 -34.33 11.21
C ASP A 495 16.74 -33.06 10.46
N LEU A 496 16.89 -31.86 11.04
CA LEU A 496 17.17 -30.57 10.38
C LEU A 496 17.04 -29.40 11.40
N GLU A 497 17.98 -28.46 11.30
CA GLU A 497 17.98 -27.11 11.87
C GLU A 497 18.13 -26.98 13.40
N ARG A 498 19.35 -26.62 13.83
CA ARG A 498 19.60 -26.06 15.17
C ARG A 498 19.95 -24.59 15.00
N GLU A 499 19.20 -23.73 15.69
CA GLU A 499 19.42 -22.30 15.74
C GLU A 499 20.30 -21.95 16.95
N TYR A 500 21.32 -21.10 16.75
CA TYR A 500 22.28 -20.68 17.76
C TYR A 500 22.12 -19.18 18.03
N ILE A 501 21.81 -18.80 19.26
CA ILE A 501 21.51 -17.40 19.61
C ILE A 501 22.58 -16.86 20.57
N ALA A 502 23.07 -15.66 20.29
CA ALA A 502 23.92 -14.90 21.20
C ALA A 502 23.30 -13.55 21.50
N THR A 503 23.27 -13.18 22.77
CA THR A 503 22.78 -11.88 23.25
C THR A 503 23.91 -11.17 23.98
N ILE A 504 24.11 -9.90 23.64
CA ILE A 504 25.08 -9.02 24.30
C ILE A 504 24.33 -7.82 24.85
N SER A 505 24.50 -7.58 26.13
CA SER A 505 24.02 -6.40 26.82
C SER A 505 25.17 -5.74 27.53
N SER A 506 25.39 -4.44 27.31
CA SER A 506 26.35 -3.66 28.08
C SER A 506 25.68 -2.41 28.63
N GLY A 507 25.94 -2.10 29.91
CA GLY A 507 25.39 -0.93 30.58
C GLY A 507 26.30 -0.41 31.69
N GLU A 508 26.80 0.82 31.52
CA GLU A 508 26.95 1.76 32.65
C GLU A 508 25.84 2.81 32.52
N ARG A 509 25.31 3.26 33.67
CA ARG A 509 24.13 4.14 33.78
C ARG A 509 24.03 5.18 32.65
N GLY A 510 23.08 4.96 31.75
CA GLY A 510 22.61 5.97 30.79
C GLY A 510 22.75 5.61 29.31
N SER A 511 23.36 4.48 28.94
CA SER A 511 23.34 3.99 27.54
C SER A 511 23.25 2.47 27.49
N ASP A 512 22.06 1.92 27.70
CA ASP A 512 21.86 0.48 27.55
C ASP A 512 21.94 0.15 26.05
N THR A 513 22.95 -0.64 25.68
CA THR A 513 23.09 -1.20 24.32
C THR A 513 22.82 -2.69 24.40
N ARG A 514 21.89 -3.16 23.58
CA ARG A 514 21.50 -4.57 23.50
C ARG A 514 21.61 -5.05 22.06
N ALA A 515 22.27 -6.17 21.84
CA ALA A 515 22.33 -6.84 20.55
C ALA A 515 21.97 -8.32 20.70
N GLU A 516 21.29 -8.88 19.72
CA GLU A 516 20.91 -10.28 19.63
C GLU A 516 21.21 -10.77 18.22
N ALA A 517 21.87 -11.91 18.08
CA ALA A 517 22.16 -12.52 16.79
C ALA A 517 21.85 -14.01 16.78
N HIS A 518 21.44 -14.49 15.62
CA HIS A 518 20.91 -15.81 15.32
C HIS A 518 21.73 -16.42 14.19
N ALA A 519 22.45 -17.51 14.47
CA ALA A 519 23.15 -18.28 13.46
C ALA A 519 22.36 -19.55 13.13
N HIS A 520 22.04 -19.73 11.85
CA HIS A 520 21.36 -20.90 11.30
C HIS A 520 22.36 -21.76 10.55
N VAL A 521 22.20 -23.09 10.61
CA VAL A 521 23.17 -24.04 10.05
C VAL A 521 22.51 -24.98 9.05
N THR A 522 22.91 -24.85 7.79
CA THR A 522 22.49 -25.75 6.72
C THR A 522 23.61 -26.72 6.38
N ARG A 523 23.30 -28.03 6.37
CA ARG A 523 24.26 -29.07 5.97
C ARG A 523 23.92 -29.59 4.58
N SER A 524 24.88 -29.48 3.66
CA SER A 524 24.75 -30.05 2.32
C SER A 524 25.89 -31.02 2.02
N ARG A 525 25.61 -32.08 1.25
CA ARG A 525 26.62 -33.00 0.73
C ARG A 525 27.00 -32.61 -0.69
N LEU A 526 28.23 -32.15 -0.88
CA LEU A 526 28.77 -31.82 -2.19
C LEU A 526 29.26 -33.09 -2.91
N SER A 527 28.35 -33.73 -3.65
CA SER A 527 28.60 -34.85 -4.58
C SER A 527 29.13 -36.16 -3.96
N SER A 528 28.78 -37.29 -4.56
CA SER A 528 29.12 -38.65 -4.10
C SER A 528 30.60 -39.05 -4.27
N ALA A 529 31.44 -38.19 -4.86
CA ALA A 529 32.83 -38.51 -5.19
C ALA A 529 33.87 -37.99 -4.18
N GLU A 530 33.54 -36.94 -3.43
CA GLU A 530 34.43 -36.38 -2.40
C GLU A 530 33.65 -36.29 -1.09
N ASN A 531 34.02 -37.13 -0.13
CA ASN A 531 33.36 -37.25 1.18
C ASN A 531 33.62 -36.02 2.08
N LYS A 532 33.26 -34.82 1.61
CA LYS A 532 33.44 -33.53 2.28
C LYS A 532 32.08 -32.97 2.67
N ASP A 533 31.81 -32.94 3.99
CA ASP A 533 30.64 -32.26 4.53
C ASP A 533 30.83 -30.74 4.33
N CYS A 534 29.83 -30.06 3.75
CA CYS A 534 29.77 -28.61 3.67
C CYS A 534 28.72 -28.08 4.63
N ILE A 535 29.12 -27.09 5.41
CA ILE A 535 28.31 -26.47 6.45
C ILE A 535 28.20 -25.00 6.07
N GLU A 536 27.00 -24.57 5.75
CA GLU A 536 26.66 -23.17 5.52
C GLU A 536 26.07 -22.61 6.81
N ILE A 537 26.53 -21.42 7.20
CA ILE A 537 26.10 -20.75 8.42
C ILE A 537 25.65 -19.34 8.05
N ASP A 538 24.36 -19.08 8.19
CA ASP A 538 23.74 -17.78 7.93
C ASP A 538 23.50 -17.10 9.28
N THR A 539 24.07 -15.91 9.51
CA THR A 539 23.91 -15.21 10.79
C THR A 539 23.18 -13.87 10.62
N VAL A 540 22.11 -13.66 11.39
CA VAL A 540 21.30 -12.44 11.37
C VAL A 540 21.25 -11.85 12.77
N GLY A 541 21.47 -10.55 12.93
CA GLY A 541 21.34 -9.90 14.23
C GLY A 541 20.59 -8.58 14.20
N VAL A 542 20.08 -8.20 15.37
CA VAL A 542 19.37 -6.95 15.65
C VAL A 542 20.02 -6.31 16.88
N ALA A 543 20.19 -4.98 16.85
CA ALA A 543 20.69 -4.26 18.00
C ALA A 543 19.93 -2.95 18.24
N GLU A 544 19.79 -2.58 19.51
CA GLU A 544 19.12 -1.38 20.00
C GLU A 544 20.06 -0.64 20.96
N GLY A 545 20.22 0.66 20.77
CA GLY A 545 21.05 1.51 21.62
C GLY A 545 21.15 2.94 21.12
N ALA A 546 21.35 3.89 22.04
CA ALA A 546 21.39 5.33 21.73
C ALA A 546 22.69 5.79 21.05
N ASP A 547 23.75 4.97 21.08
CA ASP A 547 25.07 5.24 20.51
C ASP A 547 25.33 4.28 19.34
N ALA A 548 25.36 4.80 18.11
CA ALA A 548 25.46 3.98 16.91
C ALA A 548 26.77 3.15 16.82
N GLU A 549 27.89 3.67 17.34
CA GLU A 549 29.18 2.98 17.31
C GLU A 549 29.21 1.81 18.31
N ARG A 550 28.61 2.02 19.50
CA ARG A 550 28.43 0.96 20.51
C ARG A 550 27.43 -0.09 20.05
N THR A 551 26.32 0.31 19.44
CA THR A 551 25.29 -0.58 18.90
C THR A 551 25.85 -1.47 17.78
N ALA A 552 26.63 -0.90 16.86
CA ALA A 552 27.30 -1.67 15.81
C ALA A 552 28.32 -2.67 16.39
N THR A 553 29.13 -2.23 17.37
CA THR A 553 30.10 -3.11 18.04
C THR A 553 29.42 -4.27 18.77
N ALA A 554 28.30 -4.01 19.46
CA ALA A 554 27.54 -5.04 20.15
C ALA A 554 26.91 -6.04 19.18
N LEU A 555 26.42 -5.56 18.02
CA LEU A 555 25.88 -6.40 16.95
C LEU A 555 26.94 -7.32 16.37
N ASP A 556 28.11 -6.80 16.01
CA ASP A 556 29.24 -7.58 15.48
C ASP A 556 29.67 -8.69 16.45
N GLN A 557 29.75 -8.35 17.74
CA GLN A 557 30.10 -9.32 18.78
C GLN A 557 29.02 -10.40 18.96
N ALA A 558 27.74 -10.03 18.89
CA ALA A 558 26.64 -10.97 19.00
C ALA A 558 26.65 -11.93 17.80
N MET A 559 26.79 -11.41 16.58
CA MET A 559 26.87 -12.21 15.36
C MET A 559 28.07 -13.16 15.41
N ALA A 560 29.26 -12.67 15.77
CA ALA A 560 30.44 -13.52 15.91
C ALA A 560 30.24 -14.65 16.92
N ALA A 561 29.66 -14.35 18.09
CA ALA A 561 29.40 -15.36 19.12
C ALA A 561 28.40 -16.43 18.67
N ALA A 562 27.34 -16.04 17.96
CA ALA A 562 26.36 -16.97 17.40
C ALA A 562 27.00 -17.88 16.34
N SER A 563 27.77 -17.32 15.41
CA SER A 563 28.47 -18.07 14.36
C SER A 563 29.54 -19.00 14.94
N GLU A 564 30.35 -18.55 15.91
CA GLU A 564 31.40 -19.36 16.52
C GLU A 564 30.84 -20.59 17.24
N GLU A 565 29.74 -20.44 17.98
CA GLU A 565 29.08 -21.55 18.66
C GLU A 565 28.47 -22.52 17.64
N ALA A 566 27.83 -21.99 16.58
CA ALA A 566 27.33 -22.79 15.47
C ALA A 566 28.44 -23.62 14.80
N ILE A 567 29.60 -23.01 14.53
CA ILE A 567 30.79 -23.69 13.99
C ILE A 567 31.28 -24.75 14.97
N ALA A 568 31.47 -24.40 16.24
CA ALA A 568 32.05 -25.29 17.25
C ALA A 568 31.16 -26.51 17.49
N ALA A 569 29.83 -26.32 17.54
CA ALA A 569 28.88 -27.41 17.73
C ALA A 569 28.80 -28.35 16.52
N ASN A 570 29.04 -27.85 15.31
CA ASN A 570 28.85 -28.62 14.07
C ASN A 570 30.14 -29.22 13.49
N THR A 571 31.32 -28.76 13.93
CA THR A 571 32.62 -29.24 13.43
C THR A 571 33.36 -30.20 14.36
N ARG A 572 32.86 -30.47 15.59
CA ARG A 572 33.50 -31.36 16.58
C ARG A 572 33.96 -32.71 15.97
N GLY A 573 35.25 -32.77 15.63
CA GLY A 573 35.95 -33.98 15.18
C GLY A 573 35.90 -34.30 13.68
N LYS A 574 35.39 -33.43 12.80
CA LYS A 574 35.34 -33.66 11.34
C LYS A 574 35.97 -32.52 10.54
N LYS A 575 36.63 -32.83 9.42
CA LYS A 575 37.01 -31.84 8.40
C LYS A 575 35.76 -31.46 7.61
N ALA A 576 35.26 -30.24 7.78
CA ALA A 576 34.16 -29.67 7.01
C ALA A 576 34.59 -28.35 6.35
N THR A 577 34.01 -28.04 5.20
CA THR A 577 34.18 -26.72 4.56
C THR A 577 33.06 -25.82 5.07
N ILE A 578 33.43 -24.68 5.67
CA ILE A 578 32.48 -23.72 6.26
C ILE A 578 32.31 -22.56 5.28
N ILE A 579 31.05 -22.24 4.98
CA ILE A 579 30.67 -21.04 4.22
C ILE A 579 29.86 -20.18 5.18
N GLY A 580 30.36 -18.99 5.52
CA GLY A 580 29.64 -18.03 6.37
C GLY A 580 28.98 -16.95 5.52
N ARG A 581 27.75 -16.59 5.89
CA ARG A 581 26.99 -15.47 5.33
C ARG A 581 26.49 -14.54 6.43
#